data_AF-A0A7C3AN41-F1
#
_entry.id   AF-A0A7C3AN41-F1
#
_cell.length_a   1.000
_cell.length_b   1.000
_cell.length_c   1.000
_cell.angle_alpha   90.00
_cell.angle_beta   90.00
_cell.angle_gamma   90.00
#
_symmetry.space_group_name_H-M   'P 1'
#
loop_
_entity.id
_entity.type
_entity.pdbx_description
1 polymer ?
#
loop_
_entity_poly.entity_id
_entity_poly.type
_entity_poly.pdbx_seq_one_letter_code
_entity_poly.pdbx_strand_id
1 'polypeptide(L)'
;MQRNHRKRNLVVFTALVMSAFAIPHLIDDFLFGIPEEFGLTNQSSQALGGIFTFIPILSIVLAARNLKAGYYACLSLGLFLALAGILKHIPRMIAPGPYWSGWFSEFLIYGLIASGLILAGVSISAIRKYEA
;
A
#
# COMPACT_ATOMS: atom_id res chain seq x y z
N MET A 1 3.49 27.75 9.48
CA MET A 1 3.95 27.28 8.14
C MET A 1 4.77 25.98 8.21
N GLN A 2 5.84 25.90 9.00
CA GLN A 2 6.73 24.71 9.09
C GLN A 2 6.05 23.38 9.46
N ARG A 3 5.08 23.37 10.40
CA ARG A 3 4.33 22.16 10.80
C ARG A 3 3.59 21.49 9.64
N ASN A 4 3.13 22.28 8.66
CA ASN A 4 2.39 21.78 7.50
C ASN A 4 3.33 21.06 6.52
N HIS A 5 4.54 21.59 6.31
CA HIS A 5 5.55 20.93 5.49
C HIS A 5 6.01 19.61 6.11
N ARG A 6 6.18 19.55 7.44
CA ARG A 6 6.56 18.31 8.13
C ARG A 6 5.51 17.20 7.95
N LYS A 7 4.22 17.50 8.18
CA LYS A 7 3.14 16.51 8.00
C LYS A 7 3.05 16.01 6.55
N ARG A 8 3.10 16.93 5.58
CA ARG A 8 3.12 16.58 4.15
C ARG A 8 4.28 15.67 3.81
N ASN A 9 5.50 16.04 4.22
CA ASN A 9 6.69 15.27 3.93
C ASN A 9 6.63 13.87 4.58
N LEU A 10 6.06 13.75 5.78
CA LEU A 10 5.84 12.46 6.42
C LEU A 10 4.85 11.57 5.64
N VAL A 11 3.73 12.13 5.14
CA VAL A 11 2.81 11.38 4.28
C VAL A 11 3.52 10.90 3.02
N VAL A 12 4.23 11.80 2.32
CA VAL A 12 4.95 11.43 1.09
C VAL A 12 6.00 10.35 1.36
N PHE A 13 6.79 10.50 2.41
CA PHE A 13 7.81 9.51 2.80
C PHE A 13 7.20 8.15 3.12
N THR A 14 6.16 8.11 3.96
CA THR A 14 5.50 6.85 4.34
C THR A 14 4.79 6.19 3.16
N ALA A 15 4.23 6.97 2.23
CA ALA A 15 3.64 6.44 1.01
C ALA A 15 4.70 5.81 0.08
N LEU A 16 5.88 6.43 -0.04
CA LEU A 16 7.01 5.84 -0.78
C LEU A 16 7.48 4.54 -0.15
N VAL A 17 7.64 4.50 1.18
CA VAL A 17 8.01 3.28 1.91
C VAL A 17 6.98 2.18 1.69
N MET A 18 5.69 2.48 1.82
CA MET A 18 4.63 1.50 1.57
C MET A 18 4.67 1.00 0.12
N SER A 19 4.90 1.88 -0.85
CA SER A 19 4.99 1.50 -2.27
C SER A 19 6.19 0.58 -2.54
N ALA A 20 7.31 0.77 -1.82
CA ALA A 20 8.48 -0.09 -1.90
C ALA A 20 8.23 -1.52 -1.38
N PHE A 21 7.23 -1.73 -0.53
CA PHE A 21 6.76 -3.07 -0.13
C PHE A 21 5.67 -3.59 -1.06
N ALA A 22 4.71 -2.75 -1.44
CA ALA A 22 3.56 -3.14 -2.24
C ALA A 22 3.93 -3.62 -3.65
N ILE A 23 4.88 -2.95 -4.32
CA ILE A 23 5.24 -3.27 -5.70
C ILE A 23 5.96 -4.63 -5.81
N PRO A 24 7.01 -4.92 -5.02
CA PRO A 24 7.60 -6.26 -5.03
C PRO A 24 6.60 -7.34 -4.57
N HIS A 25 5.75 -7.03 -3.59
CA HIS A 25 4.71 -7.97 -3.15
C HIS A 25 3.71 -8.29 -4.27
N LEU A 26 3.36 -7.31 -5.10
CA LEU A 26 2.53 -7.56 -6.29
C LEU A 26 3.22 -8.51 -7.27
N ILE A 27 4.55 -8.45 -7.41
CA ILE A 27 5.28 -9.41 -8.25
C ILE A 27 5.16 -10.82 -7.67
N ASP A 28 5.32 -10.97 -6.34
CA ASP A 28 5.09 -12.25 -5.66
C ASP A 28 3.67 -12.77 -5.91
N ASP A 29 2.64 -11.93 -5.76
CA ASP A 29 1.25 -12.31 -6.03
C ASP A 29 1.09 -12.91 -7.44
N PHE A 30 1.73 -12.31 -8.44
CA PHE A 30 1.71 -12.82 -9.82
C PHE A 30 2.48 -14.12 -9.99
N LEU A 31 3.69 -14.23 -9.39
CA LEU A 31 4.51 -15.43 -9.49
C LEU A 31 3.84 -16.65 -8.88
N PHE A 32 3.03 -16.45 -7.84
CA PHE A 32 2.33 -17.51 -7.12
C PHE A 32 0.85 -17.64 -7.49
N GLY A 33 0.44 -17.09 -8.64
CA GLY A 33 -0.87 -17.38 -9.24
C GLY A 33 -2.07 -16.77 -8.50
N ILE A 34 -1.85 -15.76 -7.65
CA ILE A 34 -2.94 -15.12 -6.88
C ILE A 34 -4.05 -14.58 -7.78
N PRO A 35 -3.79 -13.94 -8.93
CA PRO A 35 -4.87 -13.49 -9.80
C PRO A 35 -5.75 -14.63 -10.36
N GLU A 36 -5.17 -15.81 -10.59
CA GLU A 36 -5.90 -16.99 -11.10
C GLU A 36 -6.90 -17.52 -10.07
N GLU A 37 -6.58 -17.41 -8.77
CA GLU A 37 -7.52 -17.74 -7.69
C GLU A 37 -8.78 -16.87 -7.72
N PHE A 38 -8.73 -15.69 -8.36
CA PHE A 38 -9.86 -14.80 -8.58
C PHE A 38 -10.47 -14.94 -9.98
N GLY A 39 -10.05 -15.93 -10.77
CA GLY A 39 -10.54 -16.17 -12.13
C GLY A 39 -10.06 -15.13 -13.15
N LEU A 40 -8.97 -14.41 -12.88
CA LEU A 40 -8.44 -13.39 -13.78
C LEU A 40 -7.49 -14.00 -14.81
N THR A 41 -7.59 -13.54 -16.06
CA THR A 41 -6.62 -13.86 -17.11
C THR A 41 -5.35 -13.02 -16.94
N ASN A 42 -4.23 -13.49 -17.48
CA ASN A 42 -2.96 -12.77 -17.44
C ASN A 42 -3.07 -11.31 -17.92
N GLN A 43 -3.80 -11.09 -19.02
CA GLN A 43 -3.97 -9.74 -19.57
C GLN A 43 -4.74 -8.82 -18.62
N SER A 44 -5.84 -9.30 -18.04
CA SER A 44 -6.63 -8.53 -17.06
C SER A 44 -5.83 -8.26 -15.79
N SER A 45 -5.09 -9.26 -15.31
CA SER A 45 -4.20 -9.13 -14.15
C SER A 45 -3.14 -8.06 -14.39
N GLN A 46 -2.42 -8.10 -15.52
CA GLN A 46 -1.41 -7.09 -15.87
C GLN A 46 -1.99 -5.68 -15.97
N ALA A 47 -3.17 -5.53 -16.59
CA ALA A 47 -3.85 -4.25 -16.67
C ALA A 47 -4.19 -3.70 -15.26
N LEU A 48 -4.74 -4.55 -14.39
CA LEU A 48 -5.03 -4.20 -13.00
C LEU A 48 -3.76 -3.91 -12.19
N GLY A 49 -2.67 -4.64 -12.40
CA GLY A 49 -1.36 -4.39 -11.79
C GLY A 49 -0.77 -3.04 -12.19
N GLY A 50 -0.94 -2.65 -13.45
CA GLY A 50 -0.57 -1.32 -13.94
C GLY A 50 -1.38 -0.20 -13.28
N ILE A 51 -2.71 -0.37 -13.19
CA ILE A 51 -3.60 0.57 -12.49
C ILE A 51 -3.22 0.65 -11.01
N PHE A 52 -3.01 -0.50 -10.37
CA PHE A 52 -2.58 -0.60 -8.98
C PHE A 52 -1.28 0.15 -8.74
N THR A 53 -0.31 0.07 -9.65
CA THR A 53 0.97 0.78 -9.53
C THR A 53 0.82 2.30 -9.73
N PHE A 54 -0.09 2.71 -10.62
CA PHE A 54 -0.36 4.12 -10.90
C PHE A 54 -1.03 4.85 -9.74
N ILE A 55 -1.94 4.19 -9.01
CA ILE A 55 -2.70 4.81 -7.91
C ILE A 55 -1.81 5.37 -6.77
N PRO A 56 -0.83 4.63 -6.21
CA PRO A 56 0.12 5.15 -5.23
C PRO A 56 0.90 6.36 -5.76
N ILE A 57 1.36 6.31 -7.02
CA ILE A 57 2.11 7.41 -7.64
C ILE A 57 1.26 8.67 -7.69
N LEU A 58 0.02 8.57 -8.20
CA LEU A 58 -0.90 9.71 -8.26
C LEU A 58 -1.20 10.25 -6.86
N SER A 59 -1.44 9.36 -5.89
CA SER A 59 -1.70 9.73 -4.49
C SER A 59 -0.55 10.52 -3.89
N ILE A 60 0.69 10.07 -4.12
CA ILE A 60 1.92 10.76 -3.69
C ILE A 60 2.05 12.13 -4.36
N VAL A 61 1.83 12.24 -5.67
CA VAL A 61 1.89 13.51 -6.41
C VAL A 61 0.89 14.52 -5.85
N LEU A 62 -0.36 14.09 -5.64
CA LEU A 62 -1.40 14.95 -5.07
C LEU A 62 -1.05 15.38 -3.64
N ALA A 63 -0.53 14.47 -2.80
CA ALA A 63 -0.10 14.79 -1.44
C ALA A 63 1.11 15.74 -1.43
N ALA A 64 2.09 15.55 -2.31
CA ALA A 64 3.25 16.42 -2.46
C ALA A 64 2.85 17.85 -2.88
N ARG A 65 1.80 17.98 -3.71
CA ARG A 65 1.16 19.25 -4.06
C ARG A 65 0.26 19.83 -2.97
N ASN A 66 0.20 19.18 -1.80
CA ASN A 66 -0.61 19.59 -0.66
C ASN A 66 -2.12 19.71 -1.00
N LEU A 67 -2.62 18.80 -1.84
CA LEU A 67 -4.03 18.70 -2.19
C LEU A 67 -4.75 17.75 -1.23
N LYS A 68 -5.95 18.13 -0.75
CA LYS A 68 -6.73 17.34 0.22
C LYS A 68 -7.01 15.92 -0.29
N ALA A 69 -7.29 15.79 -1.58
CA ALA A 69 -7.53 14.52 -2.25
C ALA A 69 -6.34 13.54 -2.12
N GLY A 70 -5.10 14.03 -2.16
CA GLY A 70 -3.92 13.19 -2.03
C GLY A 70 -3.80 12.54 -0.65
N TYR A 71 -4.17 13.27 0.40
CA TYR A 71 -4.16 12.72 1.77
C TYR A 71 -5.25 11.67 1.98
N TYR A 72 -6.46 11.89 1.45
CA TYR A 72 -7.50 10.85 1.50
C TYR A 72 -7.13 9.63 0.66
N ALA A 73 -6.54 9.81 -0.53
CA ALA A 73 -6.09 8.71 -1.35
C ALA A 73 -5.01 7.88 -0.63
N CYS A 74 -4.02 8.53 -0.01
CA CYS A 74 -3.01 7.84 0.82
C CYS A 74 -3.62 7.11 2.03
N LEU A 75 -4.58 7.74 2.72
CA LEU A 75 -5.31 7.11 3.82
C LEU A 75 -6.03 5.84 3.38
N SER A 76 -6.86 5.95 2.34
CA SER A 76 -7.65 4.84 1.82
C SER A 76 -6.76 3.71 1.32
N LEU A 77 -5.69 4.04 0.59
CA LEU A 77 -4.75 3.06 0.07
C LEU A 77 -4.01 2.34 1.20
N GLY A 78 -3.51 3.07 2.20
CA GLY A 78 -2.82 2.47 3.35
C GLY A 78 -3.70 1.50 4.13
N LEU A 79 -4.96 1.87 4.38
CA LEU A 79 -5.93 0.99 5.04
C LEU A 79 -6.31 -0.22 4.18
N PHE A 80 -6.61 0.00 2.90
CA PHE A 80 -7.00 -1.06 1.98
C PHE A 80 -5.91 -2.13 1.86
N LEU A 81 -4.66 -1.71 1.64
CA LEU A 81 -3.54 -2.64 1.48
C LEU A 81 -3.17 -3.34 2.79
N ALA A 82 -3.21 -2.65 3.92
CA ALA A 82 -3.01 -3.29 5.21
C ALA A 82 -4.08 -4.36 5.48
N LEU A 83 -5.34 -4.04 5.20
CA LEU A 83 -6.44 -4.98 5.38
C LEU A 83 -6.33 -6.17 4.42
N ALA A 84 -6.01 -5.94 3.15
CA ALA A 84 -5.78 -7.01 2.19
C ALA A 84 -4.61 -7.92 2.62
N GLY A 85 -3.49 -7.30 3.06
CA GLY A 85 -2.35 -7.96 3.69
C GLY A 85 -2.77 -8.91 4.82
N ILE A 86 -3.55 -8.38 5.77
CA ILE A 86 -4.03 -9.14 6.92
C ILE A 86 -4.96 -10.28 6.50
N LEU A 87 -5.99 -9.99 5.71
CA LEU A 87 -7.05 -10.97 5.43
C LEU A 87 -6.60 -12.08 4.48
N LYS A 88 -5.77 -11.76 3.49
CA LYS A 88 -5.37 -12.72 2.45
C LYS A 88 -4.10 -13.48 2.82
N HIS A 89 -3.12 -12.80 3.41
CA HIS A 89 -1.77 -13.36 3.51
C HIS A 89 -1.42 -13.88 4.90
N ILE A 90 -1.85 -13.22 5.98
CA ILE A 90 -1.56 -13.69 7.34
C ILE A 90 -2.07 -15.12 7.61
N PRO A 91 -3.31 -15.52 7.21
CA PRO A 91 -3.76 -16.90 7.38
C PRO A 91 -2.89 -17.94 6.67
N ARG A 92 -2.29 -17.56 5.53
CA ARG A 92 -1.39 -18.44 4.76
C ARG A 92 -0.01 -18.52 5.39
N MET A 93 0.47 -17.45 6.00
CA MET A 93 1.77 -17.42 6.69
C MET A 93 1.79 -18.26 7.96
N ILE A 94 0.67 -18.32 8.67
CA ILE A 94 0.57 -19.13 9.89
C ILE A 94 0.24 -20.60 9.60
N ALA A 95 -0.09 -20.93 8.35
CA ALA A 95 -0.32 -22.31 7.94
C ALA A 95 1.03 -23.07 7.87
N PRO A 96 1.06 -24.38 8.14
CA PRO A 96 2.29 -25.16 8.05
C PRO A 96 2.89 -25.14 6.62
N GLY A 97 4.20 -24.90 6.53
CA GLY A 97 4.94 -24.84 5.27
C GLY A 97 5.49 -23.43 4.99
N PRO A 98 6.35 -23.27 3.98
CA PRO A 98 6.86 -21.96 3.60
C PRO A 98 5.76 -21.11 2.94
N TYR A 99 5.65 -19.85 3.36
CA TYR A 99 4.84 -18.88 2.64
C TYR A 99 5.58 -18.41 1.37
N TRP A 100 5.16 -18.89 0.20
CA TRP A 100 5.74 -18.53 -1.10
C TRP A 100 7.27 -18.66 -1.14
N SER A 101 8.01 -17.57 -1.37
CA SER A 101 9.48 -17.54 -1.38
C SER A 101 10.11 -17.55 0.03
N GLY A 102 9.29 -17.73 1.06
CA GLY A 102 9.68 -17.80 2.46
C GLY A 102 9.78 -16.42 3.11
N TRP A 103 10.85 -16.23 3.90
CA TRP A 103 11.01 -15.07 4.77
C TRP A 103 10.98 -13.72 4.03
N PHE A 104 11.39 -13.67 2.75
CA PHE A 104 11.36 -12.43 1.97
C PHE A 104 9.93 -12.01 1.65
N SER A 105 9.09 -12.93 1.18
CA SER A 105 7.66 -12.68 0.95
C SER A 105 6.93 -12.28 2.24
N GLU A 106 7.27 -12.91 3.38
CA GLU A 106 6.74 -12.53 4.69
C GLU A 106 7.14 -11.10 5.08
N PHE A 107 8.42 -10.75 4.90
CA PHE A 107 8.93 -9.40 5.15
C PHE A 107 8.19 -8.35 4.32
N LEU A 108 7.91 -8.63 3.04
CA LEU A 108 7.17 -7.72 2.18
C LEU A 108 5.76 -7.44 2.70
N ILE A 109 5.03 -8.46 3.15
CA ILE A 109 3.68 -8.30 3.73
C ILE A 109 3.71 -7.60 5.07
N TYR A 110 4.60 -7.97 5.99
CA TYR A 110 4.69 -7.28 7.28
C TYR A 110 5.06 -5.81 7.08
N GLY A 111 5.99 -5.53 6.17
CA GLY A 111 6.34 -4.18 5.74
C GLY A 111 5.15 -3.44 5.14
N LEU A 112 4.39 -4.06 4.25
CA LEU A 112 3.18 -3.51 3.63
C LEU A 112 2.12 -3.14 4.67
N ILE A 113 1.81 -4.06 5.60
CA ILE A 113 0.82 -3.85 6.66
C ILE A 113 1.26 -2.71 7.58
N ALA A 114 2.49 -2.79 8.11
CA ALA A 114 3.00 -1.80 9.05
C ALA A 114 3.06 -0.40 8.41
N SER A 115 3.65 -0.29 7.21
CA SER A 115 3.74 0.97 6.49
C SER A 115 2.39 1.52 6.06
N GLY A 116 1.43 0.67 5.68
CA GLY A 116 0.06 1.05 5.34
C GLY A 116 -0.70 1.65 6.52
N LEU A 117 -0.60 1.03 7.71
CA LEU A 117 -1.21 1.56 8.94
C LEU A 117 -0.56 2.88 9.39
N ILE A 118 0.77 2.99 9.29
CA ILE A 118 1.49 4.24 9.58
C ILE A 118 1.04 5.33 8.61
N LEU A 119 0.98 5.04 7.30
CA LEU A 119 0.52 5.97 6.26
C LEU A 119 -0.89 6.48 6.56
N ALA A 120 -1.80 5.59 6.97
CA ALA A 120 -3.15 5.95 7.38
C ALA A 120 -3.13 6.95 8.56
N GLY A 121 -2.37 6.65 9.62
CA GLY A 121 -2.28 7.51 10.81
C GLY A 121 -1.72 8.91 10.52
N VAL A 122 -0.65 9.00 9.71
CA VAL A 122 -0.07 10.30 9.32
C VAL A 122 -0.98 11.07 8.37
N SER A 123 -1.75 10.37 7.51
CA SER A 123 -2.70 10.97 6.60
C SER A 123 -3.90 11.58 7.34
N ILE A 124 -4.46 10.88 8.33
CA ILE A 124 -5.50 11.43 9.24
C ILE A 124 -5.00 12.70 9.91
N SER A 125 -3.76 12.66 10.43
CA SER A 125 -3.14 13.82 11.09
C SER A 125 -2.94 15.01 10.14
N ALA A 126 -2.75 14.77 8.84
CA ALA A 126 -2.65 15.79 7.80
C ALA A 126 -4.03 16.33 7.39
N ILE A 127 -5.06 15.48 7.29
CA ILE A 127 -6.43 15.84 6.90
C ILE A 127 -7.08 16.78 7.91
N ARG A 128 -6.89 16.55 9.22
CA ARG A 128 -7.43 17.41 10.30
C ARG A 128 -7.09 18.90 10.17
N LYS A 129 -6.08 19.26 9.36
CA LYS A 129 -5.76 20.64 9.02
C LYS A 129 -6.86 21.33 8.19
N TYR A 130 -7.59 20.59 7.37
CA TYR A 130 -8.62 21.11 6.47
C TYR A 130 -10.01 21.14 7.09
N GLU A 131 -10.13 20.75 8.37
CA GLU A 131 -11.37 20.71 9.13
C GLU A 131 -11.40 21.77 10.25
N ALA A 132 -10.29 22.50 10.43
CA ALA A 132 -10.12 23.61 11.37
C ALA A 132 -9.94 24.91 10.58
#